data_AF-A0A559JM97-F1
#
_entry.id   AF-A0A559JM97-F1
#
_cell.length_a   1.000
_cell.length_b   1.000
_cell.length_c   1.000
_cell.angle_alpha   90.00
_cell.angle_beta   90.00
_cell.angle_gamma   90.00
#
_symmetry.space_group_name_H-M   'P 1'
#
loop_
_entity.id
_entity.type
_entity.pdbx_description
1 polymer ?
#
loop_
_entity_poly.entity_id
_entity_poly.type
_entity_poly.pdbx_seq_one_letter_code
_entity_poly.pdbx_strand_id
1 'polypeptide(L)'
;MTRTEQVTFLSSIQTKLSTGTEITAEDVSSAEQLVTAWPRPEHRIIHAAAKARYTAQQPEAIEDDEIELVTADQVEAARKAAAANPSIKNLAEYARLKQQLAGE
;
A
#
# COMPACT_ATOMS: atom_id res chain seq x y z
N MET A 1 20.92 -4.38 -20.31
CA MET A 1 20.51 -3.00 -20.63
C MET A 1 21.74 -2.11 -20.62
N THR A 2 22.06 -1.52 -21.77
CA THR A 2 23.13 -0.53 -21.96
C THR A 2 22.70 0.84 -21.46
N ARG A 3 23.64 1.76 -21.22
CA ARG A 3 23.34 3.13 -20.73
C ARG A 3 22.38 3.89 -21.66
N THR A 4 22.51 3.71 -22.97
CA THR A 4 21.62 4.34 -23.96
C THR A 4 20.20 3.82 -23.83
N GLU A 5 20.02 2.51 -23.66
CA GLU A 5 18.71 1.91 -23.44
C GLU A 5 18.06 2.38 -22.12
N GLN A 6 18.86 2.56 -21.06
CA GLN A 6 18.37 3.10 -19.78
C GLN A 6 17.82 4.51 -19.94
N VAL A 7 18.55 5.41 -20.60
CA VAL A 7 18.12 6.80 -20.81
C VAL A 7 16.86 6.87 -21.66
N THR A 8 16.79 6.07 -22.73
CA THR A 8 15.60 5.99 -23.59
C THR A 8 14.39 5.49 -22.81
N PHE A 9 14.56 4.47 -21.98
CA PHE A 9 13.49 3.93 -21.14
C PHE A 9 13.00 4.95 -20.10
N LEU A 10 13.90 5.58 -19.35
CA LEU A 10 13.50 6.61 -18.37
C LEU A 10 12.77 7.78 -19.02
N SER A 11 13.23 8.19 -20.21
CA SER A 11 12.58 9.27 -20.99
C SER A 11 11.20 8.85 -21.48
N SER A 12 11.00 7.58 -21.85
CA SER A 12 9.69 7.08 -22.28
C SER A 12 8.69 7.06 -21.12
N ILE A 13 9.11 6.60 -19.93
CA ILE A 13 8.28 6.64 -18.72
C ILE A 13 7.94 8.08 -18.34
N GLN A 14 8.93 8.98 -18.34
CA GLN A 14 8.71 10.38 -18.02
C GLN A 14 7.76 11.06 -19.02
N THR A 15 7.85 10.70 -20.30
CA THR A 15 6.90 11.17 -21.33
C THR A 15 5.50 10.67 -21.01
N LYS A 16 5.31 9.37 -20.76
CA LYS A 16 3.99 8.79 -20.42
C LYS A 16 3.38 9.45 -19.18
N LEU A 17 4.19 9.70 -18.15
CA LEU A 17 3.76 10.41 -16.94
C LEU A 17 3.33 11.85 -17.24
N SER A 18 4.02 12.54 -18.15
CA SER A 18 3.74 13.94 -18.50
C SER A 18 2.55 14.09 -19.44
N THR A 19 2.37 13.17 -20.39
CA THR A 19 1.27 13.18 -21.36
C THR A 19 0.00 12.53 -20.81
N GLY A 20 0.06 11.95 -19.61
CA GLY A 20 -1.04 11.21 -19.01
C GLY A 20 -1.31 9.86 -19.66
N THR A 21 -0.44 9.41 -20.57
CA THR A 21 -0.51 8.09 -21.22
C THR A 21 -0.50 6.97 -20.18
N GLU A 22 -1.15 5.86 -20.51
CA GLU A 22 -1.18 4.67 -19.66
C GLU A 22 0.23 4.17 -19.31
N ILE A 23 0.43 3.83 -18.04
CA ILE A 23 1.62 3.16 -17.53
C ILE A 23 1.23 1.69 -17.37
N THR A 24 1.99 0.78 -17.96
CA THR A 24 1.67 -0.65 -17.92
C THR A 24 2.35 -1.36 -16.74
N ALA A 25 1.95 -2.60 -16.45
CA ALA A 25 2.65 -3.45 -15.49
C ALA A 25 4.12 -3.68 -15.89
N GLU A 26 4.40 -3.79 -17.19
CA GLU A 26 5.74 -3.97 -17.74
C GLU A 26 6.61 -2.72 -17.52
N ASP A 27 6.03 -1.52 -17.65
CA ASP A 27 6.71 -0.26 -17.35
C ASP A 27 7.18 -0.22 -15.89
N VAL A 28 6.32 -0.63 -14.94
CA VAL A 28 6.66 -0.67 -13.51
C VAL A 28 7.72 -1.73 -13.24
N SER A 29 7.55 -2.96 -13.75
CA SER A 29 8.51 -4.05 -13.57
C SER A 29 9.90 -3.72 -14.14
N SER A 30 9.94 -3.10 -15.33
CA SER A 30 11.19 -2.67 -15.97
C SER A 30 11.90 -1.56 -15.18
N ALA A 31 11.13 -0.62 -14.61
CA ALA A 31 11.66 0.40 -13.73
C ALA A 31 12.16 -0.17 -12.39
N GLU A 32 11.50 -1.18 -11.82
CA GLU A 32 11.95 -1.88 -10.62
C GLU A 32 13.27 -2.63 -10.87
N GLN A 33 13.38 -3.34 -12.00
CA GLN A 33 14.62 -4.00 -12.41
C GLN A 33 15.76 -2.99 -12.59
N LEU A 34 15.47 -1.82 -13.17
CA LEU A 34 16.43 -0.75 -13.34
C LEU A 34 16.91 -0.19 -11.98
N VAL A 35 16.00 0.03 -11.03
CA VAL A 35 16.35 0.46 -9.67
C VAL A 35 17.18 -0.60 -8.94
N THR A 36 16.86 -1.88 -9.12
CA THR A 36 17.57 -2.99 -8.48
C THR A 36 19.00 -3.11 -9.01
N ALA A 37 19.18 -3.02 -10.32
CA ALA A 37 20.49 -3.10 -10.96
C ALA A 37 21.32 -1.81 -10.79
N TRP A 38 20.67 -0.64 -10.76
CA TRP A 38 21.32 0.67 -10.59
C TRP A 38 20.50 1.56 -9.65
N PRO A 39 20.74 1.50 -8.33
CA PRO A 39 19.92 2.18 -7.32
C PRO A 39 20.24 3.68 -7.20
N ARG A 40 20.00 4.44 -8.27
CA ARG A 40 20.16 5.90 -8.27
C ARG A 40 18.88 6.60 -7.83
N PRO A 41 18.98 7.81 -7.24
CA PRO A 41 17.81 8.60 -6.84
C PRO A 41 16.85 8.84 -8.02
N GLU A 42 17.37 9.16 -9.20
CA GLU A 42 16.59 9.39 -10.42
C GLU A 42 15.72 8.18 -10.81
N HIS A 43 16.28 6.96 -10.74
CA HIS A 43 15.56 5.73 -11.06
C HIS A 43 14.47 5.44 -10.02
N ARG A 44 14.76 5.67 -8.73
CA ARG A 44 13.79 5.47 -7.64
C ARG A 44 12.60 6.40 -7.76
N ILE A 45 12.84 7.67 -8.11
CA ILE A 45 11.78 8.66 -8.31
C ILE A 45 10.89 8.24 -9.48
N ILE A 46 11.49 7.87 -10.62
CA ILE A 46 10.73 7.46 -11.81
C ILE A 46 9.93 6.17 -11.53
N HIS A 47 10.53 5.18 -10.88
CA HIS A 47 9.82 3.96 -10.48
C HIS A 47 8.65 4.25 -9.54
N ALA A 48 8.85 5.09 -8.51
CA ALA A 48 7.78 5.47 -7.58
C ALA A 48 6.63 6.18 -8.30
N ALA A 49 6.94 7.09 -9.22
CA ALA A 49 5.93 7.81 -10.00
C ALA A 49 5.17 6.87 -10.97
N ALA A 50 5.88 5.97 -11.66
CA ALA A 50 5.29 4.96 -12.53
C ALA A 50 4.36 4.03 -11.74
N LYS A 51 4.81 3.52 -10.59
CA LYS A 51 4.01 2.67 -9.70
C LYS A 51 2.76 3.38 -9.20
N ALA A 52 2.89 4.60 -8.70
CA ALA A 52 1.74 5.38 -8.22
C ALA A 52 0.71 5.62 -9.34
N ARG A 53 1.18 5.96 -10.54
CA ARG A 53 0.30 6.16 -11.69
C ARG A 53 -0.37 4.86 -12.13
N TYR A 54 0.36 3.75 -12.15
CA TYR A 54 -0.19 2.43 -12.46
C TYR A 54 -1.25 2.00 -11.45
N THR A 55 -0.99 2.14 -10.15
CA THR A 55 -1.99 1.89 -9.10
C THR A 55 -3.23 2.78 -9.26
N ALA A 56 -3.05 4.06 -9.58
CA ALA A 56 -4.17 4.97 -9.84
C ALA A 56 -4.91 4.72 -11.17
N GLN A 57 -4.33 3.94 -12.09
CA GLN A 57 -4.96 3.54 -13.36
C GLN A 57 -5.74 2.24 -13.23
N GLN A 58 -5.38 1.40 -12.26
CA GLN A 58 -6.19 0.25 -11.95
C GLN A 58 -7.50 0.78 -11.37
N PRO A 59 -8.67 0.42 -11.95
CA PRO A 59 -9.93 0.65 -11.29
C PRO A 59 -9.89 -0.23 -10.05
N GLU A 60 -9.43 0.35 -8.95
CA GLU A 60 -9.84 0.07 -7.60
C GLU A 60 -10.62 -1.26 -7.52
N ALA A 61 -9.87 -2.38 -7.52
CA ALA A 61 -10.14 -3.31 -6.45
C ALA A 61 -9.87 -2.48 -5.21
N ILE A 62 -10.93 -1.81 -4.73
CA ILE A 62 -11.10 -1.47 -3.34
C ILE A 62 -11.00 -2.83 -2.65
N GLU A 63 -9.78 -3.33 -2.47
CA GLU A 63 -9.45 -3.89 -1.19
C GLU A 63 -9.64 -2.68 -0.29
N ASP A 64 -10.83 -2.62 0.32
CA ASP A 64 -10.99 -2.07 1.66
C ASP A 64 -9.79 -2.62 2.43
N ASP A 65 -8.68 -1.90 2.42
CA ASP A 65 -7.87 -1.71 3.60
C ASP A 65 -8.84 -1.01 4.56
N GLU A 66 -9.77 -1.80 5.08
CA GLU A 66 -10.41 -1.61 6.35
C GLU A 66 -9.21 -1.43 7.27
N ILE A 67 -8.80 -0.17 7.45
CA ILE A 67 -8.23 0.25 8.70
C ILE A 67 -9.29 -0.25 9.66
N GLU A 68 -9.03 -1.40 10.29
CA GLU A 68 -9.95 -2.13 11.13
C GLU A 68 -10.20 -1.21 12.34
N LEU A 69 -11.03 -0.19 12.11
CA LEU A 69 -11.57 0.72 13.08
C LEU A 69 -12.36 -0.20 13.94
N VAL A 70 -11.81 -0.48 15.13
CA VAL A 70 -12.39 -1.39 16.09
C VAL A 70 -13.88 -1.10 16.18
N THR A 71 -14.70 -1.96 15.59
CA THR A 71 -16.13 -1.67 15.50
C THR A 71 -16.75 -1.91 16.87
N ALA A 72 -17.87 -1.23 17.17
CA ALA A 72 -18.61 -1.47 18.41
C ALA A 72 -18.99 -2.96 18.57
N ASP A 73 -19.15 -3.68 17.46
CA ASP A 73 -19.43 -5.13 17.43
C ASP A 73 -18.23 -5.97 17.92
N GLN A 74 -16.99 -5.61 17.54
CA GLN A 74 -15.78 -6.26 18.04
C GLN A 74 -15.59 -6.05 19.55
N VAL A 75 -15.91 -4.85 20.06
CA VAL A 75 -15.90 -4.57 21.50
C VAL A 75 -16.97 -5.39 22.23
N GLU A 76 -18.16 -5.55 21.64
CA GLU A 76 -19.22 -6.36 22.22
C GLU A 76 -18.88 -7.86 22.23
N ALA A 77 -18.27 -8.37 21.16
CA ALA A 77 -17.78 -9.75 21.08
C ALA A 77 -16.71 -10.03 22.13
N ALA A 78 -15.72 -9.14 22.28
CA ALA A 78 -14.69 -9.23 23.31
C ALA A 78 -15.28 -9.14 24.73
N ARG A 79 -16.32 -8.31 24.94
CA ARG A 79 -17.06 -8.25 26.21
C ARG A 79 -17.75 -9.57 26.53
N LYS A 80 -18.42 -10.20 25.54
CA LYS A 80 -19.08 -11.50 25.70
C LYS A 80 -18.06 -12.60 26.01
N ALA A 81 -16.91 -12.61 25.31
CA ALA A 81 -15.84 -13.56 25.56
C ALA A 81 -15.21 -13.41 26.96
N ALA A 82 -15.00 -12.17 27.41
CA ALA A 82 -14.53 -11.88 28.77
C ALA A 82 -15.57 -12.26 29.85
N ALA A 83 -16.86 -12.09 29.57
CA ALA A 83 -17.94 -12.49 30.47
C ALA A 83 -18.11 -14.01 30.55
N ALA A 84 -17.93 -14.72 29.43
CA ALA A 84 -18.02 -16.18 29.36
C ALA A 84 -16.78 -16.88 29.93
N ASN A 85 -15.59 -16.29 29.75
CA ASN A 85 -14.34 -16.80 30.30
C ASN A 85 -13.44 -15.63 30.74
N PRO A 86 -13.48 -15.23 32.03
CA PRO A 86 -12.74 -14.09 32.56
C PRO A 86 -11.26 -14.46 32.77
N SER A 87 -10.54 -14.68 31.67
CA SER A 87 -9.09 -14.85 31.68
C SER A 87 -8.37 -13.50 31.50
N ILE A 88 -7.13 -13.42 31.98
CA ILE A 88 -6.27 -12.23 31.82
C ILE A 88 -6.18 -11.83 30.34
N LYS A 89 -6.11 -12.81 29.44
CA LYS A 89 -6.07 -12.59 27.99
C LYS A 89 -7.34 -11.90 27.49
N ASN A 90 -8.51 -12.43 27.84
CA ASN A 90 -9.80 -11.90 27.36
C ASN A 90 -10.12 -10.52 27.94
N LEU A 91 -9.75 -10.27 29.20
CA LEU A 91 -9.91 -8.96 29.83
C LEU A 91 -8.99 -7.90 29.22
N ALA A 92 -7.74 -8.26 28.90
CA ALA A 92 -6.79 -7.37 28.25
C ALA A 92 -7.23 -7.02 26.81
N GLU A 93 -7.76 -8.01 26.08
CA GLU A 93 -8.26 -7.83 24.71
C GLU A 93 -9.47 -6.88 24.67
N TYR A 94 -10.46 -7.08 25.56
CA TYR A 94 -11.58 -6.16 25.70
C TYR A 94 -11.16 -4.74 26.10
N ALA A 95 -10.22 -4.60 27.05
CA ALA A 95 -9.73 -3.30 27.49
C ALA A 95 -8.99 -2.54 26.38
N ARG A 96 -8.16 -3.24 25.60
CA ARG A 96 -7.45 -2.68 24.44
C ARG A 96 -8.43 -2.19 23.38
N LEU A 97 -9.38 -3.03 22.97
CA LEU A 97 -10.39 -2.68 21.96
C LEU A 97 -11.25 -1.50 22.40
N LYS A 98 -11.64 -1.44 23.68
CA LYS A 98 -12.38 -0.31 24.24
C LYS A 98 -11.57 1.00 24.23
N GLN A 99 -10.27 0.95 24.49
CA GLN A 99 -9.41 2.14 24.44
C GLN A 99 -9.21 2.65 23.01
N GLN A 100 -9.10 1.74 22.03
CA GLN A 100 -9.00 2.11 20.62
C GLN A 100 -10.30 2.77 20.12
N LEU A 101 -11.47 2.28 20.54
CA LEU A 101 -12.77 2.88 20.19
C LEU A 101 -13.02 4.26 20.85
N ALA A 102 -12.45 4.51 22.04
CA ALA A 102 -12.64 5.76 22.78
C ALA A 102 -11.61 6.86 22.45
N GLY A 103 -10.65 6.57 21.57
CA GLY A 103 -9.52 7.45 21.22
C GLY A 103 -9.74 8.35 20.01
N GLU A 104 -10.97 8.44 19.49
CA GLU A 104 -11.42 9.39 18.46
C GLU A 104 -12.09 10.63 19.07
#